data_AF-A0A961ZJ47-F1
#
_entry.id   AF-A0A961ZJ47-F1
#
_cell.length_a   1.000
_cell.length_b   1.000
_cell.length_c   1.000
_cell.angle_alpha   90.00
_cell.angle_beta   90.00
_cell.angle_gamma   90.00
#
_symmetry.space_group_name_H-M   'P 1'
#
loop_
_entity.id
_entity.type
_entity.pdbx_description
1 polymer ?
#
loop_
_entity_poly.entity_id
_entity_poly.type
_entity_poly.pdbx_seq_one_letter_code
_entity_poly.pdbx_strand_id
1 'polypeptide(L)'
;MKAMRVRTHPGEILRHEYLNPLDMSATGLAERIGVPANRITEIVRGRRDMTADTALRLGEFFDTTPEFWMNLQTAHDLSKALLERSNVRTIGSPVCRSSKQKGWDEQTSVKVAASAARVLKNPKKALTSDKALAASALTQKSGEMQGKMKLAKGRRKP
;
A
#
# COMPACT_ATOMS: atom_id res chain seq x y z
N MET A 1 13.00 28.28 -13.43
CA MET A 1 11.87 27.35 -13.25
C MET A 1 12.35 25.95 -13.63
N LYS A 2 12.20 24.94 -12.75
CA LYS A 2 12.65 23.56 -13.06
C LYS A 2 11.70 22.97 -14.10
N ALA A 3 12.16 22.74 -15.32
CA ALA A 3 11.37 22.06 -16.34
C ALA A 3 11.02 20.65 -15.83
N MET A 4 9.74 20.42 -15.55
CA MET A 4 9.26 19.12 -15.07
C MET A 4 9.19 18.19 -16.28
N ARG A 5 10.23 17.38 -16.46
CA ARG A 5 10.25 16.32 -17.47
C ARG A 5 9.64 15.06 -16.88
N VAL A 6 8.86 14.34 -17.69
CA VAL A 6 8.36 13.02 -17.31
C VAL A 6 9.55 12.08 -17.18
N ARG A 7 9.61 11.33 -16.07
CA ARG A 7 10.65 10.29 -15.90
C ARG A 7 10.42 9.15 -16.89
N THR A 8 11.49 8.54 -17.35
CA THR A 8 11.47 7.47 -18.36
C THR A 8 10.60 6.29 -17.92
N HIS A 9 9.83 5.73 -18.85
CA HIS A 9 9.00 4.55 -18.58
C HIS A 9 9.89 3.31 -18.37
N PRO A 10 9.59 2.42 -17.41
CA PRO A 10 10.42 1.23 -17.17
C PRO A 10 10.58 0.32 -18.40
N GLY A 11 9.58 0.29 -19.27
CA GLY A 11 9.64 -0.45 -20.54
C GLY A 11 10.64 0.10 -21.57
N GLU A 12 10.92 1.40 -21.56
CA GLU A 12 11.97 1.98 -22.41
C GLU A 12 13.35 1.57 -21.89
N ILE A 13 13.55 1.59 -20.58
CA ILE A 13 14.79 1.12 -19.94
C ILE A 13 15.01 -0.37 -20.23
N LEU A 14 13.97 -1.20 -20.10
CA LEU A 14 14.03 -2.62 -20.44
C LEU A 14 14.48 -2.84 -21.90
N ARG A 15 13.99 -2.03 -22.83
CA ARG A 15 14.36 -2.12 -24.24
C ARG A 15 15.82 -1.71 -24.46
N HIS A 16 16.21 -0.55 -23.97
CA HIS A 16 17.50 0.06 -24.30
C HIS A 16 18.68 -0.58 -23.57
N GLU A 17 18.51 -0.92 -22.29
CA GLU A 17 19.60 -1.41 -21.45
C GLU A 17 19.72 -2.94 -21.44
N TYR A 18 18.64 -3.67 -21.73
CA TYR A 18 18.62 -5.13 -21.63
C TYR A 18 18.35 -5.82 -22.96
N LEU A 19 17.26 -5.48 -23.65
CA LEU A 19 16.89 -6.17 -24.89
C LEU A 19 17.85 -5.87 -26.05
N ASN A 20 18.23 -4.61 -26.23
CA ASN A 20 19.12 -4.22 -27.33
C ASN A 20 20.54 -4.82 -27.19
N PRO A 21 21.20 -4.80 -26.01
CA PRO A 21 22.54 -5.40 -25.87
C PRO A 21 22.54 -6.92 -26.00
N LEU A 22 21.40 -7.57 -25.73
CA LEU A 22 21.24 -9.03 -25.84
C LEU A 22 20.68 -9.47 -27.20
N ASP A 23 20.42 -8.53 -28.13
CA ASP A 23 19.71 -8.77 -29.39
C ASP A 23 18.46 -9.66 -29.24
N MET A 24 17.74 -9.46 -28.12
CA MET A 24 16.61 -10.30 -27.74
C MET A 24 15.28 -9.62 -28.07
N SER A 25 14.36 -10.37 -28.67
CA SER A 25 13.00 -9.87 -28.91
C SER A 25 12.15 -9.89 -27.63
N ALA A 26 11.18 -8.98 -27.53
CA ALA A 26 10.23 -8.95 -26.42
C ALA A 26 9.45 -10.27 -26.27
N THR A 27 9.15 -10.94 -27.38
CA THR A 27 8.51 -12.26 -27.41
C THR A 27 9.44 -13.33 -26.85
N GLY A 28 10.72 -13.33 -27.23
CA GLY A 28 11.70 -14.29 -26.73
C GLY A 28 11.96 -14.13 -25.23
N LEU A 29 11.96 -12.90 -24.71
CA LEU A 29 11.99 -12.65 -23.27
C LEU A 29 10.75 -13.26 -22.59
N ALA A 30 9.56 -13.00 -23.14
CA ALA A 30 8.29 -13.45 -22.58
C ALA A 30 8.19 -14.98 -22.46
N GLU A 31 8.70 -15.71 -23.45
CA GLU A 31 8.79 -17.17 -23.43
C GLU A 31 9.70 -17.68 -22.31
N ARG A 32 10.85 -17.02 -22.08
CA ARG A 32 11.81 -17.41 -21.03
C ARG A 32 11.28 -17.19 -19.62
N ILE A 33 10.54 -16.11 -19.39
CA ILE A 33 9.97 -15.76 -18.07
C ILE A 33 8.58 -16.39 -17.82
N GLY A 34 7.99 -17.06 -18.82
CA GLY A 34 6.68 -17.68 -18.73
C GLY A 34 5.51 -16.69 -18.63
N VAL A 35 5.59 -15.56 -19.34
CA VAL A 35 4.56 -14.50 -19.34
C VAL A 35 4.01 -14.33 -20.77
N PRO A 36 2.72 -13.99 -20.96
CA PRO A 36 2.19 -13.74 -22.31
C PRO A 36 2.97 -12.64 -23.05
N ALA A 37 3.41 -12.92 -24.28
CA ALA A 37 4.21 -12.00 -25.11
C ALA A 37 3.56 -10.63 -25.31
N ASN A 38 2.22 -10.60 -25.41
CA ASN A 38 1.48 -9.34 -25.52
C ASN A 38 1.70 -8.43 -24.30
N ARG A 39 1.83 -8.99 -23.09
CA ARG A 39 2.08 -8.20 -21.88
C ARG A 39 3.44 -7.50 -21.96
N ILE A 40 4.50 -8.22 -22.30
CA ILE A 40 5.86 -7.66 -22.40
C ILE A 40 5.95 -6.64 -23.55
N THR A 41 5.32 -6.95 -24.70
CA THR A 41 5.28 -6.03 -25.84
C THR A 41 4.61 -4.70 -25.48
N GLU A 42 3.49 -4.73 -24.76
CA GLU A 42 2.80 -3.50 -24.36
C GLU A 42 3.54 -2.72 -23.26
N ILE A 43 4.27 -3.42 -22.37
CA ILE A 43 5.18 -2.77 -21.40
C ILE A 43 6.32 -2.05 -22.13
N VAL A 44 6.99 -2.72 -23.07
CA VAL A 44 8.09 -2.15 -23.88
C VAL A 44 7.62 -0.94 -24.70
N ARG A 45 6.36 -0.93 -25.15
CA ARG A 45 5.73 0.20 -25.86
C ARG A 45 5.29 1.35 -24.95
N GLY A 46 5.38 1.21 -23.63
CA GLY A 46 4.91 2.23 -22.68
C GLY A 46 3.38 2.35 -22.61
N ARG A 47 2.63 1.36 -23.10
CA ARG A 47 1.16 1.34 -23.07
C ARG A 47 0.62 0.71 -21.81
N ARG A 48 1.42 -0.11 -21.13
CA ARG A 48 1.05 -0.85 -19.93
C ARG A 48 2.10 -0.66 -18.83
N ASP A 49 1.60 -0.44 -17.62
CA ASP A 49 2.41 -0.38 -16.41
C ASP A 49 2.95 -1.74 -15.99
N MET A 50 4.08 -1.72 -15.28
CA MET A 50 4.72 -2.91 -14.77
C MET A 50 4.06 -3.41 -13.48
N THR A 51 3.72 -4.70 -13.44
CA THR A 51 3.17 -5.35 -12.24
C THR A 51 4.28 -6.01 -11.40
N ALA A 52 4.04 -6.15 -10.09
CA ALA A 52 4.99 -6.78 -9.17
C ALA A 52 5.40 -8.22 -9.57
N ASP A 53 4.46 -9.05 -10.05
CA ASP A 53 4.76 -10.40 -10.56
C ASP A 53 5.75 -10.36 -11.75
N THR A 54 5.61 -9.38 -12.64
CA THR A 54 6.54 -9.23 -13.76
C THR A 54 7.90 -8.70 -13.29
N ALA A 55 7.93 -7.79 -12.32
CA ALA A 55 9.17 -7.31 -11.72
C ALA A 55 9.97 -8.42 -11.03
N LEU A 56 9.29 -9.34 -10.32
CA LEU A 56 9.93 -10.52 -9.71
C LEU A 56 10.60 -11.40 -10.77
N ARG A 57 9.87 -11.74 -11.83
CA ARG A 57 10.37 -12.57 -12.94
C ARG A 57 11.52 -11.92 -13.69
N LEU A 58 11.46 -10.61 -13.91
CA LEU A 58 12.56 -9.86 -14.53
C LEU A 58 13.79 -9.80 -13.61
N GLY A 59 13.57 -9.70 -12.29
CA GLY A 59 14.62 -9.78 -11.28
C GLY A 59 15.38 -11.10 -11.36
N GLU A 60 14.66 -12.22 -11.37
CA GLU A 60 15.23 -13.57 -11.49
C GLU A 60 15.93 -13.81 -12.84
N PHE A 61 15.42 -13.24 -13.94
CA PHE A 61 16.00 -13.47 -15.26
C PHE A 61 17.25 -12.64 -15.55
N PHE A 62 17.30 -11.39 -15.06
CA PHE A 62 18.41 -10.46 -15.30
C PHE A 62 19.38 -10.34 -14.11
N ASP A 63 19.22 -11.17 -13.08
CA ASP A 63 19.95 -11.05 -11.81
C ASP A 63 19.86 -9.64 -11.20
N THR A 64 18.66 -9.05 -11.25
CA THR A 64 18.37 -7.71 -10.72
C THR A 64 17.39 -7.77 -9.55
N THR A 65 17.24 -6.67 -8.82
CA THR A 65 16.26 -6.61 -7.72
C THR A 65 14.85 -6.29 -8.26
N PRO A 66 13.79 -6.98 -7.82
CA PRO A 66 12.42 -6.65 -8.19
C PRO A 66 12.03 -5.20 -7.83
N GLU A 67 12.60 -4.69 -6.74
CA GLU A 67 12.40 -3.32 -6.27
C GLU A 67 12.94 -2.29 -7.26
N PHE A 68 14.03 -2.60 -7.98
CA PHE A 68 14.57 -1.71 -9.01
C PHE A 68 13.50 -1.38 -10.06
N TRP A 69 12.84 -2.41 -10.57
CA TRP A 69 11.77 -2.30 -11.56
C TRP A 69 10.54 -1.53 -11.04
N MET A 70 10.11 -1.82 -9.81
CA MET A 70 8.99 -1.12 -9.18
C MET A 70 9.29 0.34 -8.86
N ASN A 71 10.54 0.66 -8.52
CA ASN A 71 10.99 2.02 -8.28
C ASN A 71 10.93 2.86 -9.55
N LEU A 72 11.28 2.29 -10.71
CA LEU A 72 11.14 2.95 -12.01
C LEU A 72 9.68 3.26 -12.36
N GLN A 73 8.78 2.30 -12.16
CA GLN A 73 7.34 2.50 -12.37
C GLN A 73 6.80 3.62 -11.47
N THR A 74 7.07 3.52 -10.16
CA THR A 74 6.64 4.54 -9.18
C THR A 74 7.19 5.93 -9.53
N ALA A 75 8.44 5.98 -9.96
CA ALA A 75 9.12 7.20 -10.36
C ALA A 75 8.49 7.86 -11.61
N HIS A 76 8.08 7.05 -12.58
CA HIS A 76 7.36 7.47 -13.78
C HIS A 76 5.96 7.98 -13.44
N ASP A 77 5.19 7.22 -12.65
CA ASP A 77 3.79 7.51 -12.34
C ASP A 77 3.65 8.78 -11.50
N LEU A 78 4.52 8.97 -10.51
CA LEU A 78 4.56 10.22 -9.74
C LEU A 78 4.87 11.42 -10.64
N SER A 79 5.80 11.27 -11.58
CA SER A 79 6.18 12.35 -12.50
C SER A 79 5.03 12.72 -13.44
N LYS A 80 4.33 11.70 -13.97
CA LYS A 80 3.14 11.88 -14.81
C LYS A 80 2.00 12.54 -14.04
N ALA A 81 1.68 12.05 -12.84
CA ALA A 81 0.63 12.61 -11.99
C ALA A 81 0.92 14.07 -11.57
N LEU A 82 2.18 14.40 -11.28
CA LEU A 82 2.60 15.77 -10.98
C LEU A 82 2.39 16.71 -12.17
N LEU A 83 2.69 16.23 -13.39
CA LEU A 83 2.49 17.01 -14.61
C LEU A 83 1.00 17.24 -14.88
N GLU A 84 0.18 16.18 -14.78
CA GLU A 84 -1.27 16.28 -14.91
C GLU A 84 -1.86 17.25 -13.89
N ARG A 85 -1.48 17.14 -12.60
CA ARG A 85 -1.89 18.07 -11.55
C ARG A 85 -1.45 19.51 -11.82
N SER A 86 -0.26 19.70 -12.39
CA SER A 86 0.22 21.05 -12.73
C SER A 86 -0.61 21.68 -13.85
N ASN A 87 -1.12 20.87 -14.78
CA ASN A 87 -1.95 21.31 -15.91
C ASN A 87 -3.41 21.61 -15.48
N VAL A 88 -3.89 20.97 -14.42
CA VAL A 88 -5.26 21.18 -13.86
C VAL A 88 -5.42 22.52 -13.12
N ARG A 89 -4.34 23.28 -12.86
CA ARG A 89 -4.47 24.62 -12.23
C ARG A 89 -5.21 25.66 -13.07
N THR A 90 -5.50 25.37 -14.34
CA THR A 90 -6.15 26.32 -15.25
C THR A 90 -7.67 26.13 -15.38
N ILE A 91 -8.25 25.05 -14.86
CA ILE A 91 -9.71 24.82 -14.92
C ILE A 91 -10.26 24.82 -13.49
N GLY A 92 -10.78 25.97 -13.08
CA GLY A 92 -11.49 26.12 -11.82
C GLY A 92 -10.57 26.27 -10.61
N SER A 93 -9.75 27.32 -10.57
CA SER A 93 -9.48 27.94 -9.27
C SER A 93 -10.85 28.28 -8.68
N PRO A 94 -11.24 27.79 -7.49
CA PRO A 94 -12.28 28.47 -6.76
C PRO A 94 -11.70 29.84 -6.46
N VAL A 95 -12.03 30.81 -7.31
CA VAL A 95 -12.06 32.20 -6.89
C VAL A 95 -13.02 32.18 -5.71
N CYS A 96 -12.46 32.09 -4.49
CA CYS A 96 -13.14 32.52 -3.29
C CYS A 96 -13.33 34.02 -3.46
N ARG A 97 -14.37 34.40 -4.20
CA ARG A 97 -14.90 35.75 -4.22
C ARG A 97 -15.51 35.95 -2.84
N SER A 98 -14.76 36.62 -1.97
CA SER A 98 -15.24 37.32 -0.78
C SER A 98 -16.31 36.57 0.04
N SER A 99 -15.90 35.73 0.98
CA SER A 99 -16.67 35.64 2.22
C SER A 99 -15.81 36.25 3.33
N LYS A 100 -16.32 37.39 3.81
CA LYS A 100 -15.89 38.19 4.95
C LYS A 100 -15.07 37.39 5.97
N GLN A 101 -13.88 37.91 6.31
CA GLN A 101 -13.31 37.72 7.65
C GLN A 101 -14.42 37.94 8.68
N LYS A 102 -14.89 36.86 9.32
CA LYS A 102 -15.49 36.95 10.64
C LYS A 102 -14.54 36.24 11.58
N GLY A 103 -14.25 36.93 12.68
CA GLY A 103 -13.05 36.78 13.49
C GLY A 103 -12.80 35.36 13.97
N TRP A 104 -11.53 34.99 13.94
CA TRP A 104 -11.00 34.00 14.87
C TRP A 104 -10.81 34.72 16.21
N ASP A 105 -11.71 34.47 17.16
CA ASP A 105 -11.58 34.95 18.54
C ASP A 105 -10.35 34.30 19.20
N GLU A 106 -9.39 35.13 19.61
CA GLU A 106 -8.14 34.76 20.30
C GLU A 106 -8.33 34.03 21.65
N GLN A 107 -9.57 33.87 22.12
CA GLN A 107 -9.86 33.15 23.38
C GLN A 107 -9.94 31.62 23.22
N THR A 108 -9.93 31.10 22.00
CA THR A 108 -10.01 29.65 21.76
C THR A 108 -8.67 28.93 22.01
N SER A 109 -7.55 29.66 22.13
CA SER A 109 -6.21 29.06 22.28
C SER A 109 -5.83 28.62 23.70
N VAL A 110 -6.48 29.07 24.77
CA VAL A 110 -6.08 28.71 26.15
C VAL A 110 -6.85 27.54 26.77
N LYS A 111 -8.00 27.12 26.21
CA LYS A 111 -8.83 26.04 26.81
C LYS A 111 -8.47 24.63 26.32
N VAL A 112 -7.99 24.47 25.08
CA VAL A 112 -7.66 23.13 24.53
C VAL A 112 -6.26 22.68 24.96
N ALA A 113 -5.31 23.61 25.16
CA ALA A 113 -3.97 23.30 25.67
C ALA A 113 -3.95 22.87 27.15
N ALA A 114 -4.89 23.35 27.97
CA ALA A 114 -4.94 23.06 29.41
C ALA A 114 -5.41 21.64 29.75
N SER A 115 -6.14 20.96 28.85
CA SER A 115 -6.64 19.59 29.10
C SER A 115 -5.59 18.50 28.82
N ALA A 116 -4.70 18.71 27.86
CA ALA A 116 -3.67 17.72 27.50
C ALA A 116 -2.52 17.64 28.53
N ALA A 117 -2.22 18.74 29.23
CA ALA A 117 -1.09 18.81 30.18
C ALA A 117 -1.34 18.10 31.53
N ARG A 118 -2.58 17.70 31.85
CA ARG A 118 -2.90 16.99 33.11
C ARG A 118 -2.64 15.47 33.05
N VAL A 119 -2.52 14.90 31.84
CA VAL A 119 -2.43 13.44 31.64
C VAL A 119 -1.00 12.88 31.77
N LEU A 120 0.04 13.73 31.78
CA LEU A 120 1.44 13.27 31.78
C LEU A 120 2.19 13.44 33.12
N LYS A 121 1.50 13.63 34.25
CA LYS A 121 2.13 13.73 35.59
C LYS A 121 1.68 12.64 36.56
N ASN A 122 1.73 11.35 36.19
CA ASN A 122 1.75 10.23 37.16
C ASN A 122 2.17 8.88 36.53
N PRO A 123 3.47 8.60 36.34
CA PRO A 123 3.94 7.34 35.74
C PRO A 123 3.98 6.12 36.70
N LYS A 124 3.43 6.20 37.94
CA LYS A 124 3.51 5.09 38.92
C LYS A 124 2.18 4.40 39.28
N LYS A 125 1.07 4.68 38.57
CA LYS A 125 -0.23 3.98 38.81
C LYS A 125 -0.68 3.04 37.69
N ALA A 126 0.04 2.95 36.58
CA ALA A 126 -0.39 2.18 35.40
C ALA A 126 0.05 0.71 35.37
N LEU A 127 0.59 0.15 36.47
CA LEU A 127 1.18 -1.19 36.48
C LEU A 127 0.67 -2.09 37.62
N THR A 128 -0.63 -2.11 37.90
CA THR A 128 -1.19 -3.11 38.85
C THR A 128 -2.56 -3.71 38.48
N SER A 129 -3.22 -3.32 37.38
CA SER A 129 -4.60 -3.79 37.10
C SER A 129 -4.72 -4.94 36.10
N ASP A 130 -3.80 -5.10 35.15
CA ASP A 130 -3.97 -6.09 34.06
C ASP A 130 -3.49 -7.51 34.41
N LYS A 131 -2.76 -7.68 35.53
CA LYS A 131 -2.38 -9.02 36.01
C LYS A 131 -3.53 -9.78 36.69
N ALA A 132 -4.63 -9.11 37.02
CA ALA A 132 -5.79 -9.71 37.69
C ALA A 132 -6.84 -10.30 36.72
N LEU A 133 -6.90 -9.85 35.47
CA LEU A 133 -7.90 -10.31 34.50
C LEU A 133 -7.47 -11.58 33.72
N ALA A 134 -6.18 -11.92 33.69
CA ALA A 134 -5.69 -13.11 32.99
C ALA A 134 -5.81 -14.42 33.80
N ALA A 135 -6.07 -14.38 35.12
CA ALA A 135 -6.11 -15.56 35.98
C ALA A 135 -7.50 -16.26 36.05
N SER A 136 -8.58 -15.62 35.57
CA SER A 136 -9.95 -16.19 35.65
C SER A 136 -10.44 -16.89 34.38
N ALA A 137 -9.68 -16.83 33.28
CA ALA A 137 -10.11 -17.39 31.99
C ALA A 137 -9.77 -18.89 31.79
N LEU A 138 -9.13 -19.56 32.77
CA LEU A 138 -8.64 -20.95 32.63
C LEU A 138 -9.45 -22.02 33.38
N THR A 139 -10.59 -21.69 33.98
CA THR A 139 -11.35 -22.66 34.81
C THR A 139 -12.77 -22.98 34.35
N GLN A 140 -13.23 -22.52 33.17
CA GLN A 140 -14.58 -22.86 32.66
C GLN A 140 -14.63 -24.04 31.66
N LYS A 141 -13.49 -24.63 31.29
CA LYS A 141 -13.44 -25.71 30.28
C LYS A 141 -13.62 -27.14 30.80
N SER A 142 -14.00 -27.35 32.06
CA SER A 142 -14.08 -28.70 32.66
C SER A 142 -15.52 -29.21 32.92
N GLY A 143 -16.55 -28.36 32.88
CA GLY A 143 -17.94 -28.76 33.19
C GLY A 143 -18.78 -29.30 32.01
N GLU A 144 -18.41 -29.01 30.75
CA GLU A 144 -19.26 -29.31 29.59
C GLU A 144 -18.97 -30.66 28.90
N MET A 145 -17.98 -31.43 29.38
CA MET A 145 -17.67 -32.76 28.81
C MET A 145 -18.53 -33.91 29.36
N GLN A 146 -19.33 -33.72 30.42
CA GLN A 146 -20.10 -34.82 31.02
C GLN A 146 -21.56 -34.94 30.55
N GLY A 147 -22.09 -33.98 29.76
CA GLY A 147 -23.49 -33.98 29.31
C GLY A 147 -23.77 -34.74 28.00
N LYS A 148 -22.75 -35.00 27.16
CA LYS A 148 -22.97 -35.54 25.80
C LYS A 148 -22.81 -37.07 25.66
N MET A 149 -22.49 -37.79 26.73
CA MET A 149 -22.35 -39.26 26.70
C MET A 149 -23.65 -40.06 26.92
N LYS A 150 -24.81 -39.42 27.12
CA LYS A 150 -26.09 -40.11 27.34
C LYS A 150 -27.18 -39.76 26.31
N LEU A 151 -26.96 -39.89 25.00
CA LEU A 151 -28.09 -39.86 24.05
C LEU A 151 -27.81 -40.43 22.65
N ALA A 152 -26.93 -41.42 22.53
CA ALA A 152 -26.75 -42.21 21.30
C ALA A 152 -27.05 -43.69 21.53
N LYS A 153 -28.16 -43.99 22.22
CA LYS A 153 -28.85 -45.29 22.10
C LYS A 153 -30.10 -45.07 21.28
N GLY A 154 -30.13 -45.67 20.09
CA GLY A 154 -31.36 -45.93 19.36
C GLY A 154 -31.60 -45.02 18.15
N ARG A 155 -31.18 -45.50 16.98
CA ARG A 155 -32.07 -45.80 15.84
C ARG A 155 -31.23 -46.37 14.69
N ARG A 156 -31.02 -47.69 14.75
CA ARG A 156 -30.98 -48.51 13.53
C ARG A 156 -32.42 -48.73 13.11
N LYS A 157 -32.73 -48.48 11.85
CA LYS A 157 -33.89 -49.05 11.14
C LYS A 157 -33.79 -48.67 9.66
N PRO A 158 -34.44 -49.46 8.80
CA PRO A 158 -34.25 -50.89 8.58
C PRO A 158 -33.54 -51.16 7.25
#